data_AF-A0A949M714-F1
#
_entry.id   AF-A0A949M714-F1
#
_cell.length_a   1.000
_cell.length_b   1.000
_cell.length_c   1.000
_cell.angle_alpha   90.00
_cell.angle_beta   90.00
_cell.angle_gamma   90.00
#
_symmetry.space_group_name_H-M   'P 1'
#
loop_
_entity.id
_entity.type
_entity.pdbx_description
1 polymer ?
#
loop_
_entity_poly.entity_id
_entity_poly.type
_entity_poly.pdbx_seq_one_letter_code
_entity_poly.pdbx_strand_id
1 'polypeptide(L)'
;MCYPTLRSICLLFCLLVFASPADGQGLDKPLQVYILAGQSNMQGHAKISTFEHIGMDPATKPMLDQMIDADGKPTVCQRVWISSIGSADTPQSGRLTAGFGASPEKIGPEFTFGIYTQQFTDAPILIIKTAWGGKSLHTDFRPPSAGPYLFNETLLANLQKQGKDIAEIQAAKAKQTGVYYRLMIEHVRSVLGDIRRIIPDYNPSVGYQLAGFCWFQGWNDMVDSGTYPNRDKPGGYSEYTTALAHLIRDVRKDLNVPELPFVVGVLGVGGPTSEYGPDQLRYKSTHDNFRAAMAAPALLPEFQGNVATVLAEKYWDGELTRAKAQEKELEQKAKLQAKEEKLRPDQEKALVERMRREGLSDRQRLIIDKGISNLEFHYLGSAKILGGVGKGLAEAIAELRRSTNE
;
A
#
# COMPACT_ATOMS: atom_id res chain seq x y z
N MET A 1 7.62 -74.00 -43.38
CA MET A 1 7.88 -72.94 -44.38
C MET A 1 6.96 -71.76 -44.08
N CYS A 2 7.58 -70.61 -43.84
CA CYS A 2 7.12 -69.22 -43.83
C CYS A 2 5.64 -68.87 -43.52
N TYR A 3 5.43 -68.23 -42.37
CA TYR A 3 4.49 -67.11 -42.23
C TYR A 3 5.29 -65.80 -42.14
N PRO A 4 4.93 -64.74 -42.89
CA PRO A 4 5.69 -63.49 -42.91
C PRO A 4 5.35 -62.60 -41.70
N THR A 5 6.39 -61.98 -41.17
CA THR A 5 6.38 -60.99 -40.09
C THR A 5 5.75 -59.67 -40.53
N LEU A 6 4.79 -59.21 -39.74
CA LEU A 6 4.17 -57.89 -39.84
C LEU A 6 5.22 -56.80 -39.54
N ARG A 7 5.48 -55.90 -40.50
CA ARG A 7 6.29 -54.70 -40.29
C ARG A 7 5.47 -53.67 -39.51
N SER A 8 5.88 -53.38 -38.27
CA SER A 8 5.39 -52.24 -37.49
C SER A 8 5.83 -50.93 -38.13
N ILE A 9 4.87 -50.10 -38.55
CA ILE A 9 5.06 -48.72 -38.98
C ILE A 9 5.09 -47.86 -37.71
N CYS A 10 6.28 -47.40 -37.30
CA CYS A 10 6.42 -46.34 -36.30
C CYS A 10 6.06 -44.99 -36.95
N LEU A 11 4.85 -44.50 -36.69
CA LEU A 11 4.46 -43.12 -36.97
C LEU A 11 5.15 -42.19 -35.96
N LEU A 12 6.18 -41.49 -36.43
CA LEU A 12 6.85 -40.43 -35.69
C LEU A 12 5.88 -39.23 -35.60
N PHE A 13 5.24 -39.05 -34.45
CA PHE A 13 4.46 -37.85 -34.14
C PHE A 13 5.44 -36.70 -33.87
N CYS A 14 5.78 -35.93 -34.90
CA CYS A 14 6.42 -34.62 -34.72
C CYS A 14 5.39 -33.67 -34.08
N LEU A 15 5.41 -33.57 -32.75
CA LEU A 15 4.82 -32.46 -32.01
C LEU A 15 5.54 -31.18 -32.40
N LEU A 16 5.01 -30.48 -33.40
CA LEU A 16 5.29 -29.07 -33.64
C LEU A 16 4.73 -28.29 -32.45
N VAL A 17 5.57 -28.06 -31.45
CA VAL A 17 5.34 -27.05 -30.43
C VAL A 17 5.41 -25.71 -31.16
N PHE A 18 4.24 -25.13 -31.46
CA PHE A 18 4.17 -23.70 -31.74
C PHE A 18 4.54 -22.99 -30.44
N ALA A 19 5.83 -22.64 -30.33
CA ALA A 19 6.22 -21.57 -29.43
C ALA A 19 5.54 -20.31 -29.96
N SER A 20 4.47 -19.88 -29.28
CA SER A 20 4.04 -18.49 -29.40
C SER A 20 5.28 -17.63 -29.18
N PRO A 21 5.53 -16.59 -30.00
CA PRO A 21 6.58 -15.65 -29.66
C PRO A 21 6.29 -15.18 -28.24
N ALA A 22 7.22 -15.44 -27.32
CA ALA A 22 7.27 -14.69 -26.08
C ALA A 22 7.48 -13.25 -26.54
N ASP A 23 6.39 -12.48 -26.60
CA ASP A 23 6.39 -11.10 -26.99
C ASP A 23 7.26 -10.34 -25.98
N GLY A 24 8.56 -10.28 -26.26
CA GLY A 24 9.55 -9.43 -25.63
C GLY A 24 9.33 -7.96 -26.03
N GLN A 25 8.08 -7.51 -26.01
CA GLN A 25 7.74 -6.15 -26.37
C GLN A 25 8.32 -5.18 -25.34
N GLY A 26 9.36 -4.44 -25.75
CA GLY A 26 9.87 -3.27 -25.05
C GLY A 26 11.15 -3.46 -24.22
N LEU A 27 11.71 -4.67 -24.11
CA LEU A 27 12.98 -4.86 -23.36
C LEU A 27 14.21 -4.16 -23.98
N ASP A 28 14.06 -3.60 -25.17
CA ASP A 28 15.09 -2.80 -25.85
C ASP A 28 15.15 -1.34 -25.34
N LYS A 29 14.19 -0.90 -24.52
CA LYS A 29 14.19 0.42 -23.87
C LYS A 29 14.80 0.34 -22.47
N PRO A 30 15.45 1.41 -21.96
CA PRO A 30 15.91 1.45 -20.59
C PRO A 30 14.79 1.14 -19.59
N LEU A 31 15.07 0.26 -18.63
CA LEU A 31 14.12 -0.18 -17.62
C LEU A 31 13.72 0.99 -16.69
N GLN A 32 12.44 1.22 -16.48
CA GLN A 32 11.96 2.21 -15.52
C GLN A 32 11.72 1.56 -14.16
N VAL A 33 12.50 1.97 -13.17
CA VAL A 33 12.47 1.41 -11.81
C VAL A 33 11.72 2.35 -10.87
N TYR A 34 10.71 1.84 -10.18
CA TYR A 34 9.94 2.57 -9.19
C TYR A 34 10.08 1.92 -7.82
N ILE A 35 10.30 2.73 -6.79
CA ILE A 35 10.42 2.26 -5.42
C ILE A 35 9.12 2.55 -4.67
N LEU A 36 8.52 1.53 -4.08
CA LEU A 36 7.29 1.62 -3.29
C LEU A 36 7.64 1.27 -1.84
N ALA A 37 7.65 2.26 -0.95
CA ALA A 37 8.08 2.08 0.42
C ALA A 37 7.02 2.55 1.43
N GLY A 38 6.98 1.88 2.59
CA GLY A 38 6.12 2.32 3.68
C GLY A 38 5.77 1.23 4.67
N GLN A 39 4.60 1.35 5.31
CA GLN A 39 4.14 0.37 6.29
C GLN A 39 3.09 -0.60 5.72
N SER A 40 2.26 -1.21 6.58
CA SER A 40 1.19 -2.16 6.22
C SER A 40 0.29 -1.70 5.06
N ASN A 41 -0.03 -0.41 4.95
CA ASN A 41 -0.87 0.09 3.86
C ASN A 41 -0.17 0.12 2.49
N MET A 42 1.16 0.31 2.45
CA MET A 42 1.97 0.05 1.25
C MET A 42 2.16 -1.45 1.02
N GLN A 43 2.33 -2.23 2.10
CA GLN A 43 2.49 -3.68 2.02
C GLN A 43 1.28 -4.31 1.34
N GLY A 44 0.07 -3.92 1.75
CA GLY A 44 -1.18 -4.28 1.10
C GLY A 44 -2.04 -5.24 1.90
N HIS A 45 -3.19 -4.76 2.34
CA HIS A 45 -4.13 -5.53 3.16
C HIS A 45 -5.50 -5.77 2.52
N ALA A 46 -5.70 -5.37 1.26
CA ALA A 46 -6.93 -5.62 0.55
C ALA A 46 -6.97 -7.03 -0.01
N LYS A 47 -7.98 -7.82 0.35
CA LYS A 47 -8.17 -9.14 -0.25
C LYS A 47 -8.70 -9.05 -1.67
N ILE A 48 -8.28 -9.98 -2.53
CA ILE A 48 -8.81 -10.17 -3.89
C ILE A 48 -10.33 -10.36 -3.87
N SER A 49 -10.87 -10.98 -2.82
CA SER A 49 -12.33 -11.14 -2.63
C SER A 49 -13.11 -9.83 -2.61
N THR A 50 -12.44 -8.68 -2.42
CA THR A 50 -13.08 -7.35 -2.45
C THR A 50 -13.07 -6.68 -3.83
N PHE A 51 -12.56 -7.35 -4.87
CA PHE A 51 -12.57 -6.82 -6.25
C PHE A 51 -13.99 -6.60 -6.76
N GLU A 52 -14.93 -7.48 -6.38
CA GLU A 52 -16.34 -7.36 -6.77
C GLU A 52 -16.92 -5.99 -6.38
N HIS A 53 -16.56 -5.47 -5.20
CA HIS A 53 -17.02 -4.16 -4.72
C HIS A 53 -16.57 -2.99 -5.61
N ILE A 54 -15.43 -3.13 -6.31
CA ILE A 54 -14.95 -2.13 -7.28
C ILE A 54 -15.94 -1.98 -8.44
N GLY A 55 -16.49 -3.10 -8.92
CA GLY A 55 -17.40 -3.12 -10.07
C GLY A 55 -18.82 -2.66 -9.75
N MET A 56 -19.15 -2.53 -8.46
CA MET A 56 -20.46 -2.07 -8.01
C MET A 56 -20.66 -0.56 -8.13
N ASP A 57 -19.60 0.19 -8.39
CA ASP A 57 -19.62 1.63 -8.60
C ASP A 57 -19.18 1.93 -10.03
N PRO A 58 -20.04 2.55 -10.87
CA PRO A 58 -19.70 2.89 -12.25
C PRO A 58 -18.41 3.70 -12.39
N ALA A 59 -18.07 4.55 -11.39
CA ALA A 59 -16.86 5.36 -11.42
C ALA A 59 -15.58 4.55 -11.25
N THR A 60 -15.65 3.42 -10.52
CA THR A 60 -14.50 2.53 -10.30
C THR A 60 -14.51 1.28 -11.16
N LYS A 61 -15.61 0.97 -11.85
CA LYS A 61 -15.70 -0.18 -12.77
C LYS A 61 -14.57 -0.23 -13.81
N PRO A 62 -14.15 0.87 -14.47
CA PRO A 62 -13.03 0.82 -15.42
C PRO A 62 -11.70 0.38 -14.77
N MET A 63 -11.51 0.61 -13.47
CA MET A 63 -10.36 0.09 -12.74
C MET A 63 -10.45 -1.42 -12.56
N LEU A 64 -11.64 -1.95 -12.22
CA LEU A 64 -11.85 -3.40 -12.13
C LEU A 64 -11.56 -4.06 -13.47
N ASP A 65 -12.06 -3.50 -14.57
CA ASP A 65 -11.90 -4.05 -15.92
C ASP A 65 -10.43 -4.19 -16.35
N GLN A 66 -9.50 -3.44 -15.73
CA GLN A 66 -8.05 -3.59 -15.94
C GLN A 66 -7.40 -4.56 -14.95
N MET A 67 -7.99 -4.74 -13.76
CA MET A 67 -7.48 -5.59 -12.69
C MET A 67 -7.79 -7.07 -12.89
N ILE A 68 -8.78 -7.41 -13.72
CA ILE A 68 -9.15 -8.79 -14.04
C ILE A 68 -9.02 -9.08 -15.54
N ASP A 69 -8.70 -10.33 -15.86
CA ASP A 69 -8.71 -10.86 -17.22
C ASP A 69 -10.13 -11.33 -17.65
N ALA A 70 -10.22 -11.89 -18.85
CA ALA A 70 -11.47 -12.39 -19.42
C ALA A 70 -12.09 -13.55 -18.60
N ASP A 71 -11.29 -14.26 -17.80
CA ASP A 71 -11.75 -15.34 -16.90
C ASP A 71 -12.12 -14.81 -15.51
N GLY A 72 -12.01 -13.50 -15.27
CA GLY A 72 -12.25 -12.85 -13.98
C GLY A 72 -11.11 -13.05 -12.98
N LYS A 73 -9.93 -13.52 -13.41
CA LYS A 73 -8.75 -13.69 -12.55
C LYS A 73 -7.89 -12.42 -12.56
N PRO A 74 -7.07 -12.19 -11.53
CA PRO A 74 -6.19 -11.02 -11.52
C PRO A 74 -5.27 -10.95 -12.75
N THR A 75 -5.28 -9.81 -13.43
CA THR A 75 -4.43 -9.55 -14.60
C THR A 75 -2.95 -9.76 -14.28
N VAL A 76 -2.21 -10.35 -15.22
CA VAL A 76 -0.74 -10.42 -15.18
C VAL A 76 -0.17 -9.35 -16.11
N CYS A 77 0.60 -8.41 -15.58
CA CYS A 77 1.19 -7.32 -16.34
C CYS A 77 2.37 -7.83 -17.19
N GLN A 78 2.28 -7.65 -18.51
CA GLN A 78 3.28 -8.16 -19.46
C GLN A 78 4.57 -7.33 -19.52
N ARG A 79 4.54 -6.08 -19.05
CA ARG A 79 5.74 -5.19 -19.03
C ARG A 79 6.14 -4.76 -17.63
N VAL A 80 5.56 -5.34 -16.59
CA VAL A 80 5.80 -4.92 -15.20
C VAL A 80 6.25 -6.10 -14.36
N TRP A 81 7.40 -5.96 -13.73
CA TRP A 81 7.96 -6.89 -12.76
C TRP A 81 7.98 -6.26 -11.38
N ILE A 82 8.06 -7.09 -10.36
CA ILE A 82 8.19 -6.66 -8.98
C ILE A 82 9.23 -7.50 -8.23
N SER A 83 9.99 -6.85 -7.37
CA SER A 83 10.72 -7.46 -6.24
C SER A 83 10.18 -6.85 -4.96
N SER A 84 9.72 -7.67 -4.02
CA SER A 84 9.02 -7.24 -2.82
C SER A 84 9.61 -7.89 -1.58
N ILE A 85 9.95 -7.08 -0.59
CA ILE A 85 10.25 -7.52 0.78
C ILE A 85 9.28 -6.89 1.77
N GLY A 86 8.98 -7.66 2.81
CA GLY A 86 8.01 -7.28 3.83
C GLY A 86 7.94 -8.33 4.94
N SER A 87 6.73 -8.71 5.33
CA SER A 87 6.48 -9.74 6.35
C SER A 87 6.52 -11.18 5.85
N ALA A 88 6.77 -11.42 4.56
CA ALA A 88 6.99 -12.76 4.04
C ALA A 88 8.38 -13.26 4.46
N ASP A 89 8.51 -14.57 4.72
CA ASP A 89 9.78 -15.18 5.14
C ASP A 89 10.88 -15.05 4.08
N THR A 90 10.49 -14.91 2.81
CA THR A 90 11.40 -14.76 1.68
C THR A 90 10.97 -13.60 0.78
N PRO A 91 11.92 -12.92 0.11
CA PRO A 91 11.60 -11.94 -0.92
C PRO A 91 10.73 -12.55 -2.01
N GLN A 92 9.66 -11.86 -2.39
CA GLN A 92 8.76 -12.27 -3.46
C GLN A 92 9.14 -11.54 -4.75
N SER A 93 9.12 -12.22 -5.89
CA SER A 93 9.39 -11.57 -7.18
C SER A 93 8.71 -12.26 -8.35
N GLY A 94 8.55 -11.52 -9.46
CA GLY A 94 7.99 -12.03 -10.69
C GLY A 94 7.30 -10.94 -11.51
N ARG A 95 6.52 -11.35 -12.51
CA ARG A 95 5.59 -10.45 -13.20
C ARG A 95 4.54 -9.95 -12.22
N LEU A 96 4.22 -8.67 -12.31
CA LEU A 96 3.23 -8.07 -11.43
C LEU A 96 1.84 -8.65 -11.72
N THR A 97 1.21 -9.17 -10.66
CA THR A 97 -0.20 -9.57 -10.60
C THR A 97 -0.67 -9.39 -9.15
N ALA A 98 -1.88 -9.81 -8.79
CA ALA A 98 -2.30 -9.82 -7.39
C ALA A 98 -1.50 -10.86 -6.58
N GLY A 99 -1.39 -10.65 -5.26
CA GLY A 99 -0.73 -11.59 -4.35
C GLY A 99 0.66 -11.17 -3.88
N PHE A 100 1.12 -9.99 -4.27
CA PHE A 100 2.29 -9.34 -3.66
C PHE A 100 1.94 -8.52 -2.42
N GLY A 101 0.72 -8.62 -1.89
CA GLY A 101 0.29 -7.99 -0.65
C GLY A 101 0.88 -8.65 0.62
N ALA A 102 0.30 -8.36 1.78
CA ALA A 102 0.69 -8.98 3.06
C ALA A 102 0.46 -10.52 3.11
N SER A 103 -0.23 -11.09 2.13
CA SER A 103 -0.38 -12.53 1.90
C SER A 103 -0.73 -12.76 0.42
N PRO A 104 -0.60 -14.00 -0.12
CA PRO A 104 -0.91 -14.29 -1.52
C PRO A 104 -2.35 -13.95 -1.97
N GLU A 105 -3.30 -13.87 -1.05
CA GLU A 105 -4.68 -13.45 -1.34
C GLU A 105 -4.90 -11.92 -1.34
N LYS A 106 -3.84 -11.13 -1.13
CA LYS A 106 -3.94 -9.69 -0.92
C LYS A 106 -3.15 -8.89 -1.93
N ILE A 107 -3.59 -7.66 -2.12
CA ILE A 107 -2.89 -6.62 -2.86
C ILE A 107 -2.63 -5.41 -1.96
N GLY A 108 -1.58 -4.68 -2.29
CA GLY A 108 -1.44 -3.29 -1.91
C GLY A 108 -1.66 -2.36 -3.10
N PRO A 109 -1.24 -1.09 -2.97
CA PRO A 109 -1.30 -0.15 -4.09
C PRO A 109 -0.40 -0.56 -5.25
N GLU A 110 0.55 -1.51 -5.08
CA GLU A 110 1.46 -1.91 -6.16
C GLU A 110 0.74 -2.43 -7.40
N PHE A 111 -0.40 -3.12 -7.22
CA PHE A 111 -1.04 -3.79 -8.33
C PHE A 111 -1.65 -2.78 -9.31
N THR A 112 -2.47 -1.85 -8.80
CA THR A 112 -3.01 -0.77 -9.63
C THR A 112 -1.93 0.25 -9.99
N PHE A 113 -0.94 0.50 -9.15
CA PHE A 113 0.21 1.34 -9.53
C PHE A 113 0.83 0.81 -10.84
N GLY A 114 1.23 -0.45 -10.90
CA GLY A 114 1.84 -1.01 -12.11
C GLY A 114 0.89 -1.05 -13.32
N ILE A 115 -0.40 -1.37 -13.11
CA ILE A 115 -1.42 -1.36 -14.18
C ILE A 115 -1.54 0.02 -14.84
N TYR A 116 -1.51 1.10 -14.05
CA TYR A 116 -1.65 2.46 -14.56
C TYR A 116 -0.31 3.02 -15.05
N THR A 117 0.82 2.73 -14.37
CA THR A 117 2.15 3.18 -14.80
C THR A 117 2.49 2.71 -16.21
N GLN A 118 2.18 1.46 -16.57
CA GLN A 118 2.44 0.92 -17.92
C GLN A 118 1.61 1.60 -19.04
N GLN A 119 0.63 2.44 -18.71
CA GLN A 119 -0.12 3.24 -19.69
C GLN A 119 0.56 4.57 -19.98
N PHE A 120 1.47 5.01 -19.10
CA PHE A 120 2.19 6.28 -19.25
C PHE A 120 3.57 6.11 -19.89
N THR A 121 3.99 4.88 -20.17
CA THR A 121 5.30 4.56 -20.74
C THR A 121 5.24 3.26 -21.53
N ASP A 122 6.04 3.18 -22.58
CA ASP A 122 6.27 1.94 -23.31
C ASP A 122 7.53 1.17 -22.88
N ALA A 123 8.27 1.71 -21.91
CA ALA A 123 9.42 1.05 -21.32
C ALA A 123 8.99 -0.13 -20.43
N PRO A 124 9.86 -1.13 -20.24
CA PRO A 124 9.64 -2.16 -19.24
C PRO A 124 9.76 -1.52 -17.85
N ILE A 125 9.03 -2.06 -16.88
CA ILE A 125 8.91 -1.49 -15.54
C ILE A 125 9.35 -2.52 -14.50
N LEU A 126 10.14 -2.07 -13.53
CA LEU A 126 10.44 -2.82 -12.31
C LEU A 126 9.99 -2.05 -11.08
N ILE A 127 9.11 -2.66 -10.30
CA ILE A 127 8.72 -2.19 -8.98
C ILE A 127 9.63 -2.83 -7.93
N ILE A 128 10.27 -2.02 -7.10
CA ILE A 128 10.96 -2.49 -5.90
C ILE A 128 10.13 -2.07 -4.70
N LYS A 129 9.45 -3.04 -4.07
CA LYS A 129 8.58 -2.79 -2.91
C LYS A 129 9.28 -3.16 -1.61
N THR A 130 9.34 -2.21 -0.68
CA THR A 130 9.95 -2.39 0.65
C THR A 130 8.96 -1.91 1.72
N ALA A 131 8.11 -2.81 2.21
CA ALA A 131 7.01 -2.42 3.08
C ALA A 131 6.72 -3.43 4.18
N TRP A 132 6.58 -2.94 5.41
CA TRP A 132 6.42 -3.79 6.61
C TRP A 132 5.34 -3.26 7.54
N GLY A 133 4.53 -4.16 8.10
CA GLY A 133 3.55 -3.79 9.12
C GLY A 133 4.18 -3.16 10.36
N GLY A 134 3.48 -2.18 10.94
CA GLY A 134 3.82 -1.63 12.25
C GLY A 134 5.08 -0.76 12.32
N LYS A 135 5.52 -0.19 11.20
CA LYS A 135 6.72 0.65 11.12
C LYS A 135 6.43 2.13 11.09
N SER A 136 7.24 2.89 11.81
CA SER A 136 7.15 4.35 11.91
C SER A 136 8.27 5.07 11.20
N LEU A 137 8.03 6.34 10.85
CA LEU A 137 9.08 7.23 10.36
C LEU A 137 9.94 7.74 11.52
N HIS A 138 9.35 8.02 12.68
CA HIS A 138 10.09 8.53 13.83
C HIS A 138 11.18 7.54 14.33
N THR A 139 11.02 6.23 14.15
CA THR A 139 12.00 5.20 14.57
C THR A 139 12.49 4.35 13.41
N ASP A 140 11.64 3.51 12.82
CA ASP A 140 12.08 2.39 11.96
C ASP A 140 12.71 2.88 10.65
N PHE A 141 12.01 3.79 9.97
CA PHE A 141 12.43 4.42 8.71
C PHE A 141 13.17 5.74 8.92
N ARG A 142 13.57 6.06 10.16
CA ARG A 142 14.24 7.33 10.45
C ARG A 142 15.52 7.44 9.61
N PRO A 143 15.61 8.44 8.71
CA PRO A 143 16.76 8.59 7.82
C PRO A 143 17.98 9.08 8.61
N PRO A 144 19.22 8.71 8.21
CA PRO A 144 20.44 9.08 8.90
C PRO A 144 20.58 10.58 9.19
N SER A 145 20.24 11.46 8.25
CA SER A 145 20.38 12.91 8.41
C SER A 145 19.35 13.53 9.36
N ALA A 146 18.29 12.81 9.74
CA ALA A 146 17.39 13.24 10.82
C ALA A 146 17.99 13.01 12.22
N GLY A 147 19.16 12.37 12.33
CA GLY A 147 19.80 12.07 13.61
C GLY A 147 19.09 10.98 14.42
N PRO A 148 19.43 10.78 15.70
CA PRO A 148 18.79 9.77 16.55
C PRO A 148 17.33 10.11 16.86
N TYR A 149 16.56 9.11 17.33
CA TYR A 149 15.26 9.38 17.93
C TYR A 149 15.43 10.20 19.23
N LEU A 150 14.67 11.29 19.36
CA LEU A 150 14.72 12.17 20.52
C LEU A 150 13.53 11.88 21.45
N PHE A 151 13.84 11.58 22.71
CA PHE A 151 12.83 11.43 23.75
C PHE A 151 12.45 12.81 24.30
N ASN A 152 11.15 13.11 24.33
CA ASN A 152 10.66 14.32 24.98
C ASN A 152 10.45 14.11 26.49
N GLU A 153 10.44 15.21 27.24
CA GLU A 153 10.29 15.20 28.71
C GLU A 153 9.01 14.52 29.18
N THR A 154 7.91 14.68 28.44
CA THR A 154 6.62 14.06 28.79
C THR A 154 6.69 12.55 28.69
N LEU A 155 7.31 12.01 27.63
CA LEU A 155 7.53 10.59 27.45
C LEU A 155 8.44 10.03 28.55
N LEU A 156 9.55 10.70 28.86
CA LEU A 156 10.47 10.28 29.91
C LEU A 156 9.78 10.26 31.28
N ALA A 157 9.03 11.30 31.63
CA ALA A 157 8.28 11.37 32.88
C ALA A 157 7.22 10.25 32.99
N ASN A 158 6.54 9.92 31.88
CA ASN A 158 5.56 8.84 31.86
C ASN A 158 6.21 7.46 32.02
N LEU A 159 7.34 7.21 31.38
CA LEU A 159 8.12 5.97 31.55
C LEU A 159 8.60 5.83 33.00
N GLN A 160 9.08 6.91 33.60
CA GLN A 160 9.51 6.93 35.00
C GLN A 160 8.36 6.60 35.96
N LYS A 161 7.17 7.21 35.76
CA LYS A 161 5.96 6.93 36.55
C LYS A 161 5.51 5.47 36.45
N GLN A 162 5.78 4.82 35.32
CA GLN A 162 5.50 3.40 35.09
C GLN A 162 6.57 2.47 35.67
N GLY A 163 7.62 3.00 36.33
CA GLY A 163 8.73 2.22 36.85
C GLY A 163 9.57 1.53 35.78
N LYS A 164 9.59 2.07 34.56
CA LYS A 164 10.36 1.51 33.45
C LYS A 164 11.83 1.91 33.54
N ASP A 165 12.71 1.01 33.11
CA ASP A 165 14.14 1.31 32.93
C ASP A 165 14.32 2.21 31.70
N ILE A 166 14.57 3.49 31.94
CA ILE A 166 14.74 4.50 30.89
C ILE A 166 16.00 4.21 30.06
N ALA A 167 17.09 3.78 30.69
CA ALA A 167 18.34 3.52 30.00
C ALA A 167 18.21 2.33 29.06
N GLU A 168 17.53 1.26 29.49
CA GLU A 168 17.22 0.11 28.65
C GLU A 168 16.35 0.51 27.44
N ILE A 169 15.28 1.29 27.67
CA ILE A 169 14.39 1.76 26.60
C ILE A 169 15.12 2.64 25.59
N GLN A 170 15.96 3.56 26.05
CA GLN A 170 16.76 4.42 25.18
C GLN A 170 17.76 3.59 24.36
N ALA A 171 18.44 2.63 24.99
CA ALA A 171 19.37 1.73 24.29
C ALA A 171 18.65 0.87 23.23
N ALA A 172 17.46 0.33 23.56
CA ALA A 172 16.65 -0.43 22.62
C ALA A 172 16.18 0.44 21.44
N LYS A 173 15.71 1.65 21.72
CA LYS A 173 15.27 2.61 20.70
C LYS A 173 16.41 3.03 19.78
N ALA A 174 17.60 3.27 20.32
CA ALA A 174 18.79 3.58 19.52
C ALA A 174 19.12 2.44 18.53
N LYS A 175 19.07 1.18 18.99
CA LYS A 175 19.30 0.00 18.12
C LYS A 175 18.26 -0.14 17.01
N GLN A 176 17.01 0.22 17.28
CA GLN A 176 15.91 0.14 16.31
C GLN A 176 15.94 1.27 15.27
N THR A 177 16.56 2.41 15.60
CA THR A 177 16.48 3.63 14.79
C THR A 177 17.12 3.43 13.42
N GLY A 178 16.33 3.69 12.37
CA GLY A 178 16.74 3.65 10.97
C GLY A 178 17.02 2.25 10.42
N VAL A 179 16.71 1.17 11.15
CA VAL A 179 16.95 -0.21 10.68
C VAL A 179 16.22 -0.47 9.37
N TYR A 180 14.95 -0.06 9.26
CA TYR A 180 14.13 -0.32 8.07
C TYR A 180 14.46 0.63 6.92
N TYR A 181 14.96 1.83 7.22
CA TYR A 181 15.58 2.69 6.21
C TYR A 181 16.77 1.98 5.54
N ARG A 182 17.70 1.43 6.35
CA ARG A 182 18.87 0.71 5.83
C ARG A 182 18.47 -0.53 5.03
N LEU A 183 17.56 -1.34 5.55
CA LEU A 183 17.04 -2.52 4.84
C LEU A 183 16.39 -2.16 3.49
N MET A 184 15.66 -1.04 3.44
CA MET A 184 15.10 -0.54 2.18
C MET A 184 16.19 -0.22 1.17
N ILE A 185 17.18 0.60 1.54
CA ILE A 185 18.27 1.01 0.64
C ILE A 185 19.12 -0.20 0.21
N GLU A 186 19.42 -1.11 1.14
CA GLU A 186 20.14 -2.37 0.86
C GLU A 186 19.39 -3.24 -0.15
N HIS A 187 18.07 -3.39 0.01
CA HIS A 187 17.28 -4.17 -0.94
C HIS A 187 17.22 -3.52 -2.32
N VAL A 188 17.02 -2.21 -2.38
CA VAL A 188 17.05 -1.46 -3.65
C VAL A 188 18.39 -1.69 -4.35
N ARG A 189 19.52 -1.51 -3.65
CA ARG A 189 20.86 -1.76 -4.21
C ARG A 189 21.05 -3.22 -4.65
N SER A 190 20.58 -4.18 -3.85
CA SER A 190 20.66 -5.61 -4.18
C SER A 190 19.89 -5.95 -5.46
N VAL A 191 18.69 -5.41 -5.65
CA VAL A 191 17.89 -5.64 -6.87
C VAL A 191 18.53 -4.96 -8.08
N LEU A 192 18.98 -3.71 -7.93
CA LEU A 192 19.63 -2.97 -9.03
C LEU A 192 20.97 -3.59 -9.46
N GLY A 193 21.71 -4.19 -8.51
CA GLY A 193 22.97 -4.89 -8.78
C GLY A 193 22.80 -6.23 -9.50
N ASP A 194 21.61 -6.84 -9.47
CA ASP A 194 21.31 -8.11 -10.14
C ASP A 194 19.84 -8.16 -10.61
N ILE A 195 19.53 -7.31 -11.60
CA ILE A 195 18.18 -7.21 -12.19
C ILE A 195 17.79 -8.52 -12.89
N ARG A 196 18.75 -9.25 -13.46
CA ARG A 196 18.50 -10.51 -14.19
C ARG A 196 17.90 -11.60 -13.31
N ARG A 197 18.16 -11.57 -12.00
CA ARG A 197 17.48 -12.45 -11.03
C ARG A 197 15.96 -12.28 -11.03
N ILE A 198 15.46 -11.09 -11.36
CA ILE A 198 14.02 -10.76 -11.38
C ILE A 198 13.46 -10.77 -12.81
N ILE A 199 14.26 -10.29 -13.76
CA ILE A 199 13.91 -10.18 -15.19
C ILE A 199 15.00 -10.91 -15.99
N PRO A 200 14.89 -12.25 -16.19
CA PRO A 200 15.96 -13.04 -16.81
C PRO A 200 16.45 -12.51 -18.15
N ASP A 201 15.52 -11.99 -18.97
CA ASP A 201 15.79 -11.48 -20.32
C ASP A 201 16.25 -10.00 -20.34
N TYR A 202 16.49 -9.39 -19.18
CA TYR A 202 16.99 -8.02 -19.10
C TYR A 202 18.38 -7.91 -19.75
N ASN A 203 18.52 -6.94 -20.66
CA ASN A 203 19.79 -6.57 -21.27
C ASN A 203 20.46 -5.43 -20.48
N PRO A 204 21.55 -5.67 -19.74
CA PRO A 204 22.23 -4.62 -18.98
C PRO A 204 22.78 -3.49 -19.85
N SER A 205 22.98 -3.71 -21.16
CA SER A 205 23.50 -2.67 -22.05
C SER A 205 22.51 -1.55 -22.33
N VAL A 206 21.19 -1.79 -22.18
CA VAL A 206 20.18 -0.72 -22.31
C VAL A 206 19.98 0.08 -21.02
N GLY A 207 20.47 -0.45 -19.90
CA GLY A 207 20.45 0.23 -18.59
C GLY A 207 19.07 0.37 -17.97
N TYR A 208 19.03 1.08 -16.84
CA TYR A 208 17.81 1.41 -16.11
C TYR A 208 17.81 2.88 -15.66
N GLN A 209 16.61 3.40 -15.39
CA GLN A 209 16.37 4.71 -14.79
C GLN A 209 15.54 4.52 -13.52
N LEU A 210 16.00 5.06 -12.38
CA LEU A 210 15.13 5.25 -11.22
C LEU A 210 14.12 6.35 -11.54
N ALA A 211 12.89 5.94 -11.82
CA ALA A 211 11.83 6.77 -12.36
C ALA A 211 10.95 7.41 -11.28
N GLY A 212 10.98 6.89 -10.05
CA GLY A 212 10.28 7.54 -8.95
C GLY A 212 10.26 6.74 -7.65
N PHE A 213 9.87 7.43 -6.58
CA PHE A 213 9.71 6.88 -5.24
C PHE A 213 8.32 7.23 -4.70
N CYS A 214 7.59 6.22 -4.23
CA CYS A 214 6.28 6.38 -3.59
C CYS A 214 6.39 6.01 -2.12
N TRP A 215 6.11 6.97 -1.24
CA TRP A 215 6.04 6.77 0.21
C TRP A 215 4.58 6.64 0.66
N PHE A 216 4.21 5.51 1.26
CA PHE A 216 2.89 5.33 1.85
C PHE A 216 2.96 4.73 3.26
N GLN A 217 3.11 5.64 4.22
CA GLN A 217 3.23 5.35 5.63
C GLN A 217 2.57 6.46 6.45
N GLY A 218 2.26 6.22 7.72
CA GLY A 218 1.97 7.33 8.63
C GLY A 218 1.11 6.94 9.83
N TRP A 219 0.33 5.87 9.73
CA TRP A 219 -0.58 5.47 10.81
C TRP A 219 0.13 5.31 12.15
N ASN A 220 1.31 4.70 12.17
CA ASN A 220 2.04 4.46 13.41
C ASN A 220 2.58 5.74 14.05
N ASP A 221 2.97 6.73 13.26
CA ASP A 221 3.36 8.05 13.77
C ASP A 221 2.12 8.80 14.26
N MET A 222 1.00 8.74 13.53
CA MET A 222 -0.25 9.41 13.93
C MET A 222 -0.76 8.93 15.30
N VAL A 223 -0.73 7.62 15.55
CA VAL A 223 -1.27 7.05 16.81
C VAL A 223 -0.29 7.12 17.98
N ASP A 224 0.98 7.47 17.77
CA ASP A 224 1.99 7.55 18.84
C ASP A 224 1.91 8.89 19.60
N SER A 225 1.10 8.94 20.66
CA SER A 225 1.03 10.11 21.56
C SER A 225 2.26 10.29 22.43
N GLY A 226 3.13 9.28 22.54
CA GLY A 226 4.37 9.38 23.29
C GLY A 226 5.39 10.23 22.52
N THR A 227 5.55 9.94 21.23
CA THR A 227 6.38 10.74 20.31
C THR A 227 5.74 12.08 20.01
N TYR A 228 4.41 12.14 19.81
CA TYR A 228 3.66 13.33 19.44
C TYR A 228 2.63 13.74 20.51
N PRO A 229 3.06 14.31 21.66
CA PRO A 229 2.17 14.60 22.78
C PRO A 229 1.18 15.75 22.52
N ASN A 230 1.46 16.61 21.54
CA ASN A 230 0.60 17.75 21.16
C ASN A 230 -0.08 17.54 19.79
N ARG A 231 -0.27 16.28 19.37
CA ARG A 231 -0.77 15.91 18.02
C ARG A 231 -2.13 16.48 17.62
N ASP A 232 -2.94 16.88 18.59
CA ASP A 232 -4.24 17.52 18.40
C ASP A 232 -4.15 19.02 18.08
N LYS A 233 -2.96 19.62 18.23
CA LYS A 233 -2.69 21.04 17.96
C LYS A 233 -1.98 21.25 16.62
N PRO A 234 -2.16 22.42 15.97
CA PRO A 234 -1.37 22.81 14.80
C PRO A 234 0.13 22.70 15.10
N GLY A 235 0.89 22.11 14.17
CA GLY A 235 2.33 21.86 14.35
C GLY A 235 2.67 20.68 15.27
N GLY A 236 1.69 19.99 15.86
CA GLY A 236 1.90 18.83 16.75
C GLY A 236 2.65 17.65 16.13
N TYR A 237 2.83 17.66 14.81
CA TYR A 237 3.57 16.67 14.02
C TYR A 237 4.75 17.28 13.24
N SER A 238 5.28 18.45 13.64
CA SER A 238 6.43 19.08 12.96
C SER A 238 7.62 18.12 12.81
N GLU A 239 7.87 17.29 13.81
CA GLU A 239 8.94 16.28 13.76
C GLU A 239 8.73 15.23 12.67
N TYR A 240 7.47 14.92 12.31
CA TYR A 240 7.17 14.06 11.17
C TYR A 240 7.53 14.77 9.86
N THR A 241 7.12 16.04 9.69
CA THR A 241 7.46 16.85 8.51
C THR A 241 8.97 16.94 8.33
N THR A 242 9.71 17.25 9.39
CA THR A 242 11.17 17.33 9.37
C THR A 242 11.80 15.99 8.98
N ALA A 243 11.41 14.89 9.63
CA ALA A 243 11.94 13.56 9.32
C ALA A 243 11.62 13.12 7.88
N LEU A 244 10.44 13.46 7.36
CA LEU A 244 10.06 13.13 5.98
C LEU A 244 10.86 13.93 4.96
N ALA A 245 11.15 15.21 5.22
CA ALA A 245 12.05 15.98 4.38
C ALA A 245 13.48 15.39 4.37
N HIS A 246 13.99 14.95 5.52
CA HIS A 246 15.26 14.21 5.57
C HIS A 246 15.21 12.89 4.80
N LEU A 247 14.08 12.17 4.84
CA LEU A 247 13.92 10.90 4.13
C LEU A 247 14.06 11.11 2.62
N ILE A 248 13.39 12.14 2.09
CA ILE A 248 13.47 12.50 0.67
C ILE A 248 14.93 12.79 0.27
N ARG A 249 15.63 13.62 1.05
CA ARG A 249 17.04 13.99 0.77
C ARG A 249 17.97 12.78 0.85
N ASP A 250 17.82 11.94 1.87
CA ASP A 250 18.72 10.81 2.08
C ASP A 250 18.49 9.69 1.05
N VAL A 251 17.24 9.41 0.66
CA VAL A 251 16.95 8.47 -0.44
C VAL A 251 17.62 8.94 -1.73
N ARG A 252 17.49 10.21 -2.08
CA ARG A 252 18.13 10.80 -3.28
C ARG A 252 19.64 10.70 -3.23
N LYS A 253 20.23 11.01 -2.08
CA LYS A 253 21.68 10.92 -1.85
C LYS A 253 22.17 9.47 -1.96
N ASP A 254 21.54 8.54 -1.25
CA ASP A 254 21.98 7.15 -1.15
C ASP A 254 21.80 6.36 -2.45
N LEU A 255 20.83 6.77 -3.28
CA LEU A 255 20.61 6.22 -4.61
C LEU A 255 21.32 7.01 -5.72
N ASN A 256 21.98 8.12 -5.38
CA ASN A 256 22.67 9.03 -6.30
C ASN A 256 21.76 9.57 -7.42
N VAL A 257 20.53 9.96 -7.07
CA VAL A 257 19.55 10.56 -7.99
C VAL A 257 18.96 11.82 -7.33
N PRO A 258 19.61 12.99 -7.44
CA PRO A 258 19.23 14.21 -6.71
C PRO A 258 17.83 14.72 -7.04
N GLU A 259 17.34 14.47 -8.25
CA GLU A 259 16.02 14.89 -8.74
C GLU A 259 15.03 13.73 -8.85
N LEU A 260 15.20 12.65 -8.04
CA LEU A 260 14.28 11.52 -8.04
C LEU A 260 12.85 12.00 -7.73
N PRO A 261 11.88 11.81 -8.66
CA PRO A 261 10.50 12.17 -8.41
C PRO A 261 9.98 11.43 -7.18
N PHE A 262 9.38 12.18 -6.26
CA PHE A 262 8.95 11.62 -4.97
C PHE A 262 7.47 11.93 -4.73
N VAL A 263 6.68 10.89 -4.45
CA VAL A 263 5.25 11.05 -4.15
C VAL A 263 4.95 10.55 -2.74
N VAL A 264 4.31 11.41 -1.95
CA VAL A 264 3.81 11.07 -0.61
C VAL A 264 2.32 10.75 -0.70
N GLY A 265 1.96 9.50 -0.42
CA GLY A 265 0.58 9.11 -0.15
C GLY A 265 0.16 9.63 1.23
N VAL A 266 -0.56 10.75 1.27
CA VAL A 266 -1.08 11.34 2.51
C VAL A 266 -2.16 10.44 3.08
N LEU A 267 -2.07 10.11 4.37
CA LEU A 267 -2.96 9.18 5.06
C LEU A 267 -4.43 9.54 4.85
N GLY A 268 -5.24 8.59 4.36
CA GLY A 268 -6.64 8.79 4.03
C GLY A 268 -7.63 8.08 4.94
N VAL A 269 -7.16 7.40 6.00
CA VAL A 269 -8.03 6.59 6.86
C VAL A 269 -9.17 7.43 7.45
N GLY A 270 -10.40 6.93 7.32
CA GLY A 270 -11.62 7.60 7.75
C GLY A 270 -12.20 8.57 6.72
N GLY A 271 -11.52 8.83 5.60
CA GLY A 271 -12.00 9.73 4.54
C GLY A 271 -11.83 11.21 4.88
N PRO A 272 -12.43 12.10 4.06
CA PRO A 272 -12.35 13.55 4.24
C PRO A 272 -12.90 13.98 5.60
N THR A 273 -12.14 14.76 6.37
CA THR A 273 -12.57 15.16 7.73
C THR A 273 -13.77 16.11 7.73
N SER A 274 -14.09 16.72 6.57
CA SER A 274 -15.30 17.51 6.34
C SER A 274 -16.58 16.66 6.36
N GLU A 275 -16.47 15.34 6.16
CA GLU A 275 -17.59 14.41 6.12
C GLU A 275 -17.76 13.62 7.43
N TYR A 276 -17.01 13.97 8.48
CA TYR A 276 -17.02 13.21 9.73
C TYR A 276 -18.34 13.31 10.47
N GLY A 277 -18.89 12.15 10.83
CA GLY A 277 -20.03 12.05 11.74
C GLY A 277 -19.63 12.27 13.20
N PRO A 278 -20.61 12.35 14.12
CA PRO A 278 -20.38 12.64 15.54
C PRO A 278 -19.31 11.76 16.21
N ASP A 279 -19.32 10.45 15.95
CA ASP A 279 -18.35 9.49 16.49
C ASP A 279 -16.90 9.73 16.03
N GLN A 280 -16.72 10.40 14.88
CA GLN A 280 -15.43 10.62 14.24
C GLN A 280 -14.83 11.98 14.59
N LEU A 281 -15.63 12.94 15.08
CA LEU A 281 -15.18 14.30 15.39
C LEU A 281 -14.01 14.34 16.39
N ARG A 282 -13.93 13.37 17.30
CA ARG A 282 -12.81 13.23 18.25
C ARG A 282 -11.45 13.01 17.57
N TYR A 283 -11.44 12.54 16.32
CA TYR A 283 -10.23 12.28 15.53
C TYR A 283 -9.89 13.41 14.56
N LYS A 284 -10.84 14.33 14.32
CA LYS A 284 -10.73 15.34 13.27
C LYS A 284 -9.43 16.15 13.36
N SER A 285 -9.16 16.76 14.51
CA SER A 285 -7.95 17.58 14.70
C SER A 285 -6.67 16.77 14.50
N THR A 286 -6.61 15.55 15.05
CA THR A 286 -5.45 14.67 14.88
C THR A 286 -5.22 14.30 13.41
N HIS A 287 -6.29 13.98 12.67
CA HIS A 287 -6.18 13.63 11.25
C HIS A 287 -5.81 14.85 10.40
N ASP A 288 -6.43 16.00 10.62
CA ASP A 288 -6.11 17.25 9.90
C ASP A 288 -4.64 17.64 10.09
N ASN A 289 -4.19 17.68 11.35
CA ASN A 289 -2.80 18.05 11.66
C ASN A 289 -1.80 17.05 11.09
N PHE A 290 -2.10 15.74 11.14
CA PHE A 290 -1.20 14.73 10.62
C PHE A 290 -1.11 14.77 9.10
N ARG A 291 -2.25 14.87 8.41
CA ARG A 291 -2.31 15.00 6.94
C ARG A 291 -1.59 16.24 6.45
N ALA A 292 -1.75 17.37 7.15
CA ALA A 292 -0.99 18.59 6.87
C ALA A 292 0.53 18.37 7.04
N ALA A 293 0.96 17.70 8.11
CA ALA A 293 2.38 17.41 8.34
C ALA A 293 3.00 16.47 7.29
N MET A 294 2.23 15.49 6.80
CA MET A 294 2.65 14.62 5.69
C MET A 294 2.79 15.38 4.36
N ALA A 295 1.90 16.33 4.10
CA ALA A 295 1.90 17.10 2.85
C ALA A 295 2.93 18.23 2.82
N ALA A 296 3.28 18.77 3.99
CA ALA A 296 4.14 19.94 4.14
C ALA A 296 5.50 19.87 3.41
N PRO A 297 6.22 18.73 3.35
CA PRO A 297 7.50 18.69 2.62
C PRO A 297 7.36 19.09 1.15
N ALA A 298 6.28 18.72 0.46
CA ALA A 298 6.09 19.06 -0.96
C ALA A 298 5.99 20.58 -1.22
N LEU A 299 5.78 21.40 -0.17
CA LEU A 299 5.71 22.85 -0.26
C LEU A 299 7.07 23.53 -0.08
N LEU A 300 8.11 22.79 0.32
CA LEU A 300 9.46 23.35 0.48
C LEU A 300 10.01 23.81 -0.88
N PRO A 301 10.68 24.98 -0.96
CA PRO A 301 11.20 25.51 -2.22
C PRO A 301 12.07 24.51 -2.99
N GLU A 302 12.93 23.74 -2.32
CA GLU A 302 13.78 22.75 -2.98
C GLU A 302 13.04 21.52 -3.55
N PHE A 303 11.76 21.36 -3.22
CA PHE A 303 10.94 20.21 -3.59
C PHE A 303 9.82 20.55 -4.58
N GLN A 304 9.63 21.84 -4.90
CA GLN A 304 8.65 22.28 -5.88
C GLN A 304 8.92 21.67 -7.26
N GLY A 305 7.88 21.10 -7.88
CA GLY A 305 7.98 20.45 -9.19
C GLY A 305 8.63 19.07 -9.21
N ASN A 306 9.14 18.56 -8.07
CA ASN A 306 9.77 17.25 -7.99
C ASN A 306 9.26 16.37 -6.84
N VAL A 307 8.50 16.93 -5.90
CA VAL A 307 7.76 16.21 -4.86
C VAL A 307 6.27 16.53 -4.95
N ALA A 308 5.42 15.50 -4.96
CA ALA A 308 3.97 15.66 -4.99
C ALA A 308 3.29 14.86 -3.87
N THR A 309 2.01 15.15 -3.66
CA THR A 309 1.18 14.49 -2.65
C THR A 309 -0.05 13.87 -3.29
N VAL A 310 -0.42 12.68 -2.82
CA VAL A 310 -1.67 12.00 -3.18
C VAL A 310 -2.52 11.92 -1.93
N LEU A 311 -3.64 12.63 -1.92
CA LEU A 311 -4.57 12.63 -0.79
C LEU A 311 -5.40 11.35 -0.82
N ALA A 312 -4.97 10.32 -0.06
CA ALA A 312 -5.63 9.02 -0.09
C ALA A 312 -7.09 9.06 0.41
N GLU A 313 -7.46 10.11 1.15
CA GLU A 313 -8.85 10.36 1.59
C GLU A 313 -9.83 10.49 0.42
N LYS A 314 -9.36 10.92 -0.76
CA LYS A 314 -10.17 11.05 -1.97
C LYS A 314 -10.67 9.71 -2.53
N TYR A 315 -10.00 8.61 -2.17
CA TYR A 315 -10.39 7.26 -2.57
C TYR A 315 -11.20 6.54 -1.49
N TRP A 316 -11.48 7.20 -0.37
CA TRP A 316 -12.25 6.60 0.72
C TRP A 316 -13.70 6.34 0.30
N ASP A 317 -14.24 5.19 0.66
CA ASP A 317 -15.59 4.81 0.29
C ASP A 317 -16.61 5.35 1.30
N GLY A 318 -17.19 6.50 0.97
CA GLY A 318 -18.24 7.14 1.78
C GLY A 318 -19.55 6.36 1.83
N GLU A 319 -19.92 5.64 0.76
CA GLU A 319 -21.14 4.79 0.74
C GLU A 319 -20.99 3.64 1.74
N LEU A 320 -19.85 2.95 1.68
CA LEU A 320 -19.50 1.86 2.57
C LEU A 320 -19.40 2.33 4.03
N THR A 321 -18.81 3.50 4.26
CA THR A 321 -18.69 4.10 5.60
C THR A 321 -20.07 4.33 6.22
N ARG A 322 -21.01 4.94 5.48
CA ARG A 322 -22.37 5.19 5.97
C ARG A 322 -23.14 3.90 6.21
N ALA A 323 -23.03 2.92 5.31
CA ALA A 323 -23.67 1.61 5.49
C ALA A 323 -23.14 0.89 6.73
N LYS A 324 -21.81 0.93 6.96
CA LYS A 324 -21.20 0.29 8.13
C LYS A 324 -21.56 1.00 9.44
N ALA A 325 -21.69 2.33 9.42
CA ALA A 325 -22.19 3.08 10.57
C ALA A 325 -23.62 2.67 10.94
N GLN A 326 -24.52 2.56 9.97
CA GLN A 326 -25.89 2.08 10.19
C GLN A 326 -25.92 0.64 10.70
N GLU A 327 -25.09 -0.26 10.15
CA GLU A 327 -24.98 -1.63 10.63
C GLU A 327 -24.55 -1.69 12.11
N LYS A 328 -23.57 -0.86 12.50
CA LYS A 328 -23.09 -0.75 13.88
C LYS A 328 -24.18 -0.24 14.83
N GLU A 329 -24.98 0.74 14.41
CA GLU A 329 -26.12 1.22 15.21
C GLU A 329 -27.17 0.13 15.43
N LEU A 330 -27.49 -0.65 14.39
CA LEU A 330 -28.40 -1.78 14.48
C LEU A 330 -27.87 -2.87 15.39
N GLU A 331 -26.58 -3.19 15.29
CA GLU A 331 -25.90 -4.15 16.16
C GLU A 331 -25.94 -3.71 17.63
N GLN A 332 -25.69 -2.43 17.90
CA GLN A 332 -25.76 -1.87 19.26
C GLN A 332 -27.18 -1.92 19.84
N LYS A 333 -28.20 -1.58 19.04
CA LYS A 333 -29.60 -1.69 19.45
C LYS A 333 -29.99 -3.14 19.74
N ALA A 334 -29.59 -4.07 18.88
CA ALA A 334 -29.81 -5.50 19.06
C ALA A 334 -29.17 -6.02 20.36
N LYS A 335 -27.91 -5.63 20.64
CA LYS A 335 -27.19 -6.00 21.87
C LYS A 335 -27.84 -5.45 23.12
N LEU A 336 -28.33 -4.21 23.08
CA LEU A 336 -29.05 -3.59 24.19
C LEU A 336 -30.37 -4.33 24.47
N GLN A 337 -31.16 -4.58 23.42
CA GLN A 337 -32.40 -5.34 23.53
C GLN A 337 -32.17 -6.76 24.04
N ALA A 338 -31.16 -7.47 23.51
CA ALA A 338 -30.81 -8.81 23.97
C ALA A 338 -30.47 -8.85 25.46
N LYS A 339 -29.79 -7.81 25.96
CA LYS A 339 -29.46 -7.67 27.39
C LYS A 339 -30.70 -7.41 28.24
N GLU A 340 -31.62 -6.57 27.78
CA GLU A 340 -32.89 -6.27 28.46
C GLU A 340 -33.81 -7.50 28.54
N GLU A 341 -33.89 -8.25 27.43
CA GLU A 341 -34.69 -9.47 27.31
C GLU A 341 -34.00 -10.72 27.89
N LYS A 342 -32.75 -10.59 28.35
CA LYS A 342 -31.91 -11.70 28.86
C LYS A 342 -31.80 -12.87 27.88
N LEU A 343 -31.65 -12.56 26.60
CA LEU A 343 -31.50 -13.54 25.53
C LEU A 343 -30.22 -14.36 25.71
N ARG A 344 -30.26 -15.63 25.32
CA ARG A 344 -29.06 -16.45 25.21
C ARG A 344 -28.21 -16.02 24.01
N PRO A 345 -26.90 -16.36 23.96
CA PRO A 345 -26.02 -15.96 22.86
C PRO A 345 -26.50 -16.36 21.45
N ASP A 346 -27.17 -17.51 21.31
CA ASP A 346 -27.77 -17.95 20.04
C ASP A 346 -28.93 -17.03 19.59
N GLN A 347 -29.74 -16.59 20.55
CA GLN A 347 -30.87 -15.70 20.33
C GLN A 347 -30.41 -14.26 20.06
N GLU A 348 -29.37 -13.78 20.77
CA GLU A 348 -28.74 -12.48 20.49
C GLU A 348 -28.20 -12.44 19.07
N LYS A 349 -27.45 -13.47 18.65
CA LYS A 349 -26.93 -13.56 17.28
C LYS A 349 -28.06 -13.54 16.25
N ALA A 350 -29.13 -14.30 16.47
CA ALA A 350 -30.29 -14.31 15.60
C ALA A 350 -31.01 -12.94 15.55
N LEU A 351 -31.07 -12.23 16.67
CA LEU A 351 -31.62 -10.87 16.75
C LEU A 351 -30.77 -9.87 15.95
N VAL A 352 -29.44 -9.90 16.12
CA VAL A 352 -28.50 -9.06 15.36
C VAL A 352 -28.68 -9.28 13.86
N GLU A 353 -28.68 -10.54 13.40
CA GLU A 353 -28.86 -10.86 11.97
C GLU A 353 -30.23 -10.43 11.44
N ARG A 354 -31.30 -10.59 12.24
CA ARG A 354 -32.64 -10.12 11.87
C ARG A 354 -32.67 -8.61 11.71
N MET A 355 -32.15 -7.87 12.70
CA MET A 355 -32.11 -6.40 12.66
C MET A 355 -31.22 -5.88 11.53
N ARG A 356 -30.12 -6.57 11.25
CA ARG A 356 -29.27 -6.30 10.07
C ARG A 356 -30.07 -6.46 8.77
N ARG A 357 -30.78 -7.58 8.62
CA ARG A 357 -31.55 -7.90 7.40
C ARG A 357 -32.69 -6.91 7.17
N GLU A 358 -33.41 -6.54 8.23
CA GLU A 358 -34.58 -5.68 8.15
C GLU A 358 -34.22 -4.18 8.15
N GLY A 359 -33.11 -3.82 8.79
CA GLY A 359 -32.67 -2.43 8.95
C GLY A 359 -31.73 -1.92 7.87
N LEU A 360 -31.21 -2.79 6.99
CA LEU A 360 -30.34 -2.40 5.86
C LEU A 360 -30.95 -2.81 4.52
N SER A 361 -30.79 -1.95 3.51
CA SER A 361 -31.12 -2.31 2.14
C SER A 361 -30.24 -3.46 1.63
N ASP A 362 -30.68 -4.13 0.56
CA ASP A 362 -29.88 -5.17 -0.10
C ASP A 362 -28.54 -4.61 -0.59
N ARG A 363 -28.55 -3.37 -1.11
CA ARG A 363 -27.35 -2.65 -1.55
C ARG A 363 -26.35 -2.46 -0.40
N GLN A 364 -26.83 -1.98 0.75
CA GLN A 364 -25.97 -1.73 1.92
C GLN A 364 -25.34 -3.02 2.45
N ARG A 365 -26.11 -4.11 2.56
CA ARG A 365 -25.57 -5.41 2.96
C ARG A 365 -24.53 -5.91 1.97
N LEU A 366 -24.83 -5.81 0.67
CA LEU A 366 -23.92 -6.27 -0.37
C LEU A 366 -22.57 -5.53 -0.35
N ILE A 367 -22.55 -4.19 -0.23
CA ILE A 367 -21.28 -3.45 -0.18
C ILE A 367 -20.49 -3.73 1.09
N ILE A 368 -21.15 -3.97 2.22
CA ILE A 368 -20.46 -4.36 3.45
C ILE A 368 -19.80 -5.72 3.27
N ASP A 369 -20.56 -6.70 2.78
CA ASP A 369 -20.12 -8.09 2.65
C ASP A 369 -19.01 -8.26 1.61
N LYS A 370 -18.99 -7.41 0.58
CA LYS A 370 -18.01 -7.46 -0.52
C LYS A 370 -16.91 -6.42 -0.43
N GLY A 371 -17.12 -5.32 0.30
CA GLY A 371 -16.20 -4.18 0.33
C GLY A 371 -15.19 -4.21 1.47
N ILE A 372 -15.40 -5.03 2.50
CA ILE A 372 -14.58 -5.05 3.72
C ILE A 372 -13.90 -6.42 3.88
N SER A 373 -12.57 -6.41 4.03
CA SER A 373 -11.79 -7.60 4.39
C SER A 373 -10.80 -7.39 5.53
N ASN A 374 -10.74 -6.17 6.08
CA ASN A 374 -9.85 -5.81 7.18
C ASN A 374 -10.41 -4.61 7.98
N LEU A 375 -9.69 -4.21 9.03
CA LEU A 375 -10.02 -3.06 9.87
C LEU A 375 -9.75 -1.73 9.15
N GLU A 376 -10.38 -0.65 9.66
CA GLU A 376 -10.32 0.70 9.06
C GLU A 376 -8.90 1.24 8.89
N PHE A 377 -8.01 0.99 9.84
CA PHE A 377 -6.60 1.41 9.76
C PHE A 377 -5.83 0.76 8.60
N HIS A 378 -6.39 -0.29 8.02
CA HIS A 378 -5.95 -0.94 6.78
C HIS A 378 -6.87 -0.63 5.58
N TYR A 379 -7.49 0.56 5.58
CA TYR A 379 -8.43 0.98 4.53
C TYR A 379 -9.55 -0.05 4.29
N LEU A 380 -10.08 -0.61 5.39
CA LEU A 380 -11.10 -1.67 5.39
C LEU A 380 -10.68 -2.96 4.68
N GLY A 381 -9.42 -3.09 4.27
CA GLY A 381 -9.00 -4.12 3.33
C GLY A 381 -9.77 -4.03 2.00
N SER A 382 -10.18 -2.83 1.59
CA SER A 382 -10.96 -2.63 0.38
C SER A 382 -10.05 -2.44 -0.83
N ALA A 383 -10.17 -3.30 -1.83
CA ALA A 383 -9.46 -3.15 -3.09
C ALA A 383 -9.92 -1.90 -3.87
N LYS A 384 -11.15 -1.42 -3.66
CA LYS A 384 -11.62 -0.16 -4.23
C LYS A 384 -10.82 1.03 -3.72
N ILE A 385 -10.57 1.08 -2.41
CA ILE A 385 -9.83 2.19 -1.78
C ILE A 385 -8.33 2.08 -2.09
N LEU A 386 -7.69 0.94 -1.81
CA LEU A 386 -6.24 0.77 -2.06
C LEU A 386 -5.91 0.78 -3.57
N GLY A 387 -6.82 0.27 -4.40
CA GLY A 387 -6.70 0.35 -5.86
C GLY A 387 -6.69 1.80 -6.34
N GLY A 388 -7.59 2.63 -5.81
CA GLY A 388 -7.62 4.08 -6.07
C GLY A 388 -6.32 4.77 -5.64
N VAL A 389 -5.77 4.42 -4.46
CA VAL A 389 -4.48 4.95 -4.01
C VAL A 389 -3.35 4.59 -4.97
N GLY A 390 -3.25 3.32 -5.39
CA GLY A 390 -2.21 2.90 -6.36
C GLY A 390 -2.32 3.62 -7.70
N LYS A 391 -3.54 3.83 -8.20
CA LYS A 391 -3.81 4.67 -9.39
C LYS A 391 -3.31 6.10 -9.18
N GLY A 392 -3.68 6.75 -8.07
CA GLY A 392 -3.26 8.11 -7.77
C GLY A 392 -1.76 8.28 -7.65
N LEU A 393 -1.06 7.31 -7.04
CA LEU A 393 0.40 7.31 -6.98
C LEU A 393 1.03 7.22 -8.37
N ALA A 394 0.49 6.39 -9.26
CA ALA A 394 0.99 6.26 -10.64
C ALA A 394 0.77 7.54 -11.45
N GLU A 395 -0.42 8.14 -11.34
CA GLU A 395 -0.77 9.41 -12.00
C GLU A 395 0.14 10.56 -11.53
N ALA A 396 0.34 10.71 -10.21
CA ALA A 396 1.18 11.78 -9.66
C ALA A 396 2.65 11.63 -10.07
N ILE A 397 3.19 10.41 -10.08
CA ILE A 397 4.57 10.19 -10.57
C ILE A 397 4.67 10.49 -12.06
N ALA A 398 3.67 10.10 -12.86
CA ALA A 398 3.66 10.38 -14.29
C ALA A 398 3.62 11.90 -14.58
N GLU A 399 2.85 12.65 -13.79
CA GLU A 399 2.78 14.11 -13.88
C GLU A 399 4.13 14.77 -13.57
N LEU A 400 4.76 14.42 -12.45
CA LEU A 400 6.11 14.92 -12.09
C LEU A 400 7.17 14.63 -13.17
N ARG A 401 7.04 13.50 -13.87
CA ARG A 401 7.97 13.14 -14.95
C ARG A 401 7.69 13.84 -16.26
N ARG A 402 6.47 14.33 -16.51
CA ARG A 402 6.19 15.16 -17.69
C ARG A 402 6.75 16.55 -17.49
N SER A 403 6.54 17.14 -16.31
CA SER A 403 7.03 18.49 -15.99
C SER A 403 8.56 18.63 -15.94
N THR A 404 9.32 17.52 -15.86
CA THR A 404 10.79 17.53 -15.90
C THR A 404 11.36 17.29 -17.30
N ASN A 405 10.54 16.89 -18.28
CA ASN A 405 10.95 16.67 -19.67
C ASN A 405 10.51 17.82 -20.61
N GLU A 406 9.71 18.75 -20.12
CA GLU A 406 9.43 20.06 -20.73
C GLU A 406 10.43 21.10 -20.20
#